data_AF-A0A950LAP4-F1
#
_entry.id   AF-A0A950LAP4-F1
#
_cell.length_a   1.000
_cell.length_b   1.000
_cell.length_c   1.000
_cell.angle_alpha   90.00
_cell.angle_beta   90.00
_cell.angle_gamma   90.00
#
_symmetry.space_group_name_H-M   'P 1'
#
loop_
_entity.id
_entity.type
_entity.pdbx_description
1 polymer ?
#
loop_
_entity_poly.entity_id
_entity_poly.type
_entity_poly.pdbx_seq_one_letter_code
_entity_poly.pdbx_strand_id
1 'polypeptide(L)'
;MTDNVRELRPKPPDSEKITINLGYVDLGHVDLMVQEGFYSNRTDFIRTAIRNQLERHADVVKRSAARNGLDLGLRNFSRADLEAAQRAGEMLHINVLGLASIAQDVTPELARA
;
A
#
# COMPACT_ATOMS: atom_id res chain seq x y z
N MET A 1 9.04 36.43 -20.68
CA MET A 1 9.70 35.23 -20.13
C MET A 1 9.37 35.15 -18.65
N THR A 2 8.58 34.16 -18.25
CA THR A 2 8.47 33.63 -16.88
C THR A 2 7.60 32.39 -16.97
N ASP A 3 8.26 31.25 -17.19
CA ASP A 3 7.66 29.92 -17.13
C ASP A 3 7.26 29.63 -15.69
N ASN A 4 6.00 29.89 -15.34
CA ASN A 4 5.39 29.37 -14.12
C ASN A 4 4.96 27.92 -14.32
N VAL A 5 5.92 27.04 -14.58
CA VAL A 5 5.70 25.59 -14.57
C VAL A 5 5.66 25.16 -13.11
N ARG A 6 4.45 25.07 -12.54
CA ARG A 6 4.26 24.30 -11.30
C ARG A 6 4.57 22.85 -11.63
N GLU A 7 5.70 22.34 -11.16
CA GLU A 7 5.94 20.90 -11.13
C GLU A 7 4.76 20.22 -10.43
N LEU A 8 3.98 19.47 -11.20
CA LEU A 8 2.96 18.59 -10.67
C LEU A 8 3.69 17.53 -9.84
N ARG A 9 3.72 17.71 -8.52
CA ARG A 9 4.24 16.69 -7.61
C ARG A 9 3.59 15.35 -8.00
N PRO A 10 4.37 14.32 -8.35
CA PRO A 10 3.80 13.03 -8.70
C PRO A 10 3.08 12.50 -7.47
N LYS A 11 1.75 12.43 -7.53
CA LYS A 11 0.94 11.81 -6.48
C LYS A 11 1.31 10.32 -6.47
N PRO A 12 1.73 9.75 -5.33
CA PRO A 12 1.99 8.32 -5.25
C PRO A 12 0.71 7.56 -5.64
N PRO A 13 0.83 6.46 -6.41
CA PRO A 13 -0.32 5.73 -6.88
C PRO A 13 -1.13 5.19 -5.70
N ASP A 14 -2.45 5.42 -5.71
CA ASP A 14 -3.37 4.98 -4.65
C ASP A 14 -3.57 3.44 -4.66
N SER A 15 -3.08 2.74 -5.70
CA SER A 15 -3.18 1.29 -5.84
C SER A 15 -2.02 0.71 -6.65
N GLU A 16 -1.57 -0.49 -6.25
CA GLU A 16 -0.59 -1.27 -7.00
C GLU A 16 -1.29 -2.28 -7.92
N LYS A 17 -0.78 -2.42 -9.16
CA LYS A 17 -1.30 -3.41 -10.11
C LYS A 17 -0.63 -4.75 -9.89
N ILE A 18 -1.44 -5.78 -9.68
CA ILE A 18 -0.97 -7.17 -9.59
C ILE A 18 -1.31 -7.93 -10.89
N THR A 19 -0.46 -8.90 -11.24
CA THR A 19 -0.73 -9.89 -12.29
C THR A 19 -0.77 -11.25 -11.63
N ILE A 20 -1.84 -12.01 -11.87
CA ILE A 20 -2.07 -13.32 -11.25
C ILE A 20 -2.54 -14.32 -12.31
N ASN A 21 -2.21 -15.60 -12.12
CA ASN A 21 -2.80 -16.69 -12.88
C ASN A 21 -4.06 -17.18 -12.15
N LEU A 22 -5.13 -17.44 -12.90
CA LEU A 22 -6.38 -18.03 -12.40
C LEU A 22 -6.69 -19.32 -13.17
N GLY A 23 -7.26 -20.30 -12.48
CA GLY A 23 -7.75 -21.52 -13.14
C GLY A 23 -8.88 -21.20 -14.12
N TYR A 24 -8.98 -21.95 -15.21
CA TYR A 24 -9.99 -21.70 -16.26
C TYR A 24 -11.42 -21.69 -15.73
N VAL A 25 -11.72 -22.60 -14.80
CA VAL A 25 -13.05 -22.72 -14.18
C VAL A 25 -13.35 -21.50 -13.30
N ASP A 26 -12.40 -21.07 -12.47
CA ASP A 26 -12.57 -19.90 -11.61
C ASP A 26 -12.74 -18.63 -12.43
N LEU A 27 -11.92 -18.45 -13.48
CA LEU A 27 -12.07 -17.33 -14.40
C LEU A 27 -13.45 -17.31 -15.06
N GLY A 28 -13.97 -18.47 -15.47
CA GLY A 28 -15.32 -18.60 -16.01
C GLY A 28 -16.41 -18.19 -15.02
N HIS A 29 -16.29 -18.55 -13.75
CA HIS A 29 -17.21 -18.09 -12.71
C HIS A 29 -17.14 -16.57 -12.50
N VAL A 30 -15.94 -16.00 -12.48
CA VAL A 30 -15.78 -14.54 -12.37
C VAL A 30 -16.46 -13.84 -13.54
N ASP A 31 -16.26 -14.35 -14.75
CA ASP A 31 -16.87 -13.79 -15.96
C ASP A 31 -18.38 -13.84 -15.93
N LEU A 32 -18.96 -14.97 -15.50
CA LEU A 32 -20.40 -15.10 -15.34
C LEU A 32 -20.95 -14.11 -14.32
N MET A 33 -20.30 -13.94 -13.18
CA MET A 33 -20.74 -12.99 -12.16
C MET A 33 -20.68 -11.53 -12.63
N VAL A 34 -19.71 -11.18 -13.48
CA VAL A 34 -19.65 -9.87 -14.13
C VAL A 34 -20.76 -9.72 -15.17
N GLN A 35 -20.98 -10.75 -15.99
CA GLN A 35 -22.01 -10.75 -17.04
C GLN A 35 -23.42 -10.60 -16.47
N GLU A 36 -23.72 -11.27 -15.35
CA GLU A 36 -25.01 -11.18 -14.65
C GLU A 36 -25.15 -9.86 -13.84
N GLY A 37 -24.14 -8.99 -13.86
CA GLY A 37 -24.20 -7.66 -13.26
C GLY A 37 -23.99 -7.62 -11.75
N PHE A 38 -23.55 -8.71 -11.11
CA PHE A 38 -23.19 -8.69 -9.69
C PHE A 38 -21.97 -7.81 -9.41
N TYR A 39 -21.08 -7.68 -10.38
CA TYR A 39 -19.86 -6.86 -10.29
C TYR A 39 -19.66 -6.06 -11.57
N SER A 40 -19.09 -4.87 -11.45
CA SER A 40 -18.88 -3.98 -12.62
C SER A 40 -17.80 -4.47 -13.58
N ASN A 41 -16.81 -5.23 -13.09
CA ASN A 41 -15.73 -5.83 -13.87
C ASN A 41 -14.95 -6.87 -13.05
N ARG A 42 -14.05 -7.62 -13.71
CA ARG A 42 -13.20 -8.64 -13.06
C ARG A 42 -12.35 -8.07 -11.92
N THR A 43 -11.81 -6.86 -12.09
CA THR A 43 -10.98 -6.22 -11.06
C THR A 43 -11.78 -5.89 -9.81
N ASP A 44 -13.02 -5.47 -9.96
CA ASP A 44 -13.94 -5.18 -8.85
C ASP A 44 -14.30 -6.44 -8.07
N PHE A 45 -14.61 -7.55 -8.77
CA PHE A 45 -14.79 -8.86 -8.16
C PHE A 45 -13.55 -9.27 -7.34
N ILE A 46 -12.36 -9.25 -7.95
CA ILE A 46 -11.12 -9.69 -7.31
C ILE A 46 -10.81 -8.83 -6.08
N ARG A 47 -10.97 -7.50 -6.18
CA ARG A 47 -10.77 -6.58 -5.06
C ARG A 47 -11.73 -6.88 -3.91
N THR A 48 -13.00 -7.15 -4.21
CA THR A 48 -14.01 -7.49 -3.21
C THR A 48 -13.71 -8.82 -2.54
N ALA A 49 -13.35 -9.85 -3.31
CA ALA A 49 -12.97 -11.16 -2.78
C ALA A 49 -11.77 -11.07 -1.83
N ILE A 50 -10.74 -10.29 -2.18
CA ILE A 50 -9.58 -10.04 -1.31
C ILE A 50 -10.01 -9.38 0.00
N ARG A 51 -10.83 -8.32 -0.05
CA ARG A 51 -11.34 -7.64 1.15
C ARG A 51 -12.11 -8.58 2.06
N ASN A 52 -13.00 -9.38 1.51
CA ASN A 52 -13.80 -10.34 2.27
C ASN A 52 -12.93 -11.41 2.96
N GLN A 53 -11.86 -11.89 2.29
CA GLN A 53 -10.93 -12.83 2.90
C GLN A 53 -10.08 -12.17 4.00
N LEU A 54 -9.61 -10.94 3.78
CA LEU A 54 -8.86 -10.21 4.80
C LEU A 54 -9.71 -9.92 6.05
N GLU A 55 -10.97 -9.54 5.86
CA GLU A 55 -11.91 -9.33 6.96
C GLU A 55 -12.16 -10.63 7.74
N ARG A 56 -12.40 -11.74 7.04
CA ARG A 56 -12.57 -13.06 7.68
C ARG A 56 -11.36 -13.47 8.52
N HIS A 57 -10.16 -13.05 8.13
CA HIS A 57 -8.92 -13.38 8.81
C HIS A 57 -8.33 -12.23 9.63
N ALA A 58 -9.10 -11.16 9.90
CA ALA A 58 -8.60 -9.92 10.49
C ALA A 58 -7.85 -10.15 11.83
N ASP A 59 -8.41 -10.97 12.72
CA ASP A 59 -7.79 -11.25 14.03
C ASP A 59 -6.50 -12.06 13.92
N VAL A 60 -6.39 -12.92 12.91
CA VAL A 60 -5.16 -13.69 12.65
C VAL A 60 -4.09 -12.76 12.10
N VAL A 61 -4.45 -11.90 11.13
CA VAL A 61 -3.55 -10.91 10.55
C VAL A 61 -3.07 -9.92 11.61
N LYS A 62 -3.97 -9.39 12.44
CA LYS A 62 -3.63 -8.45 13.54
C LYS A 62 -2.68 -9.07 14.56
N ARG A 63 -2.92 -10.32 14.99
CA ARG A 63 -2.02 -11.03 15.91
C ARG A 63 -0.65 -11.28 15.29
N SER A 64 -0.61 -11.64 14.01
CA SER A 64 0.65 -11.83 13.29
C SER A 64 1.41 -10.52 13.12
N ALA A 65 0.72 -9.42 12.79
CA ALA A 65 1.31 -8.09 12.65
C ALA A 65 1.92 -7.62 13.97
N ALA A 66 1.18 -7.72 15.08
CA ALA A 66 1.68 -7.38 16.41
C ALA A 66 2.90 -8.21 16.82
N ARG A 67 2.87 -9.53 16.58
CA ARG A 67 3.99 -10.43 16.89
C ARG A 67 5.26 -10.09 16.11
N ASN A 68 5.10 -9.64 14.86
CA ASN A 68 6.22 -9.35 13.97
C ASN A 68 6.61 -7.85 13.98
N GLY A 69 5.96 -7.02 14.81
CA GLY A 69 6.18 -5.57 14.84
C GLY A 69 5.86 -4.88 13.51
N LEU A 70 4.90 -5.41 12.74
CA LEU A 70 4.49 -4.87 11.45
C LEU A 70 3.39 -3.82 11.65
N ASP A 71 3.63 -2.62 11.14
CA ASP A 71 2.66 -1.53 11.05
C ASP A 71 1.78 -1.73 9.81
N LEU A 72 0.45 -1.61 9.95
CA LEU A 72 -0.49 -1.88 8.87
C LEU A 72 -0.94 -0.57 8.23
N GLY A 73 -0.72 -0.41 6.92
CA GLY A 73 -1.26 0.70 6.14
C GLY A 73 -0.24 1.49 5.33
N LEU A 74 -0.54 2.78 5.13
CA LEU A 74 0.30 3.72 4.38
C LEU A 74 1.06 4.59 5.38
N ARG A 75 2.39 4.53 5.39
CA ARG A 75 3.24 5.33 6.27
C ARG A 75 4.16 6.22 5.45
N ASN A 76 4.00 7.52 5.58
CA ASN A 76 4.86 8.50 4.93
C ASN A 76 5.79 9.15 5.97
N PHE A 77 7.10 8.96 5.82
CA PHE A 77 8.13 9.54 6.67
C PHE A 77 8.53 10.91 6.13
N SER A 78 8.23 11.96 6.89
CA SER A 78 8.66 13.32 6.57
C SER A 78 10.10 13.57 7.03
N ARG A 79 10.73 14.60 6.46
CA ARG A 79 12.02 15.12 6.95
C ARG A 79 11.99 15.40 8.46
N ALA A 80 10.91 16.01 8.96
CA ALA A 80 10.78 16.35 10.37
C ALA A 80 10.75 15.10 11.27
N ASP A 81 10.08 14.02 10.82
CA ASP A 81 10.03 12.76 11.56
C ASP A 81 11.42 12.11 11.67
N LEU A 82 12.17 12.11 10.56
CA LEU A 82 13.52 11.54 10.52
C LEU A 82 14.54 12.40 11.27
N GLU A 83 14.47 13.72 11.16
CA GLU A 83 15.34 14.64 11.94
C GLU A 83 15.03 14.56 13.45
N ALA A 84 13.79 14.29 13.84
CA ALA A 84 13.44 14.04 15.23
C ALA A 84 14.02 12.71 15.73
N ALA A 85 13.89 11.62 14.96
CA ALA A 85 14.47 10.33 15.30
C ALA A 85 16.00 10.40 15.38
N GLN A 86 16.64 11.08 14.43
CA GLN A 86 18.09 11.29 14.43
C GLN A 86 18.57 12.09 15.65
N ARG A 87 17.86 13.17 16.02
CA ARG A 87 18.18 13.95 17.24
C ARG A 87 17.98 13.14 18.53
N ALA A 88 17.01 12.22 18.53
CA ALA A 88 16.78 11.31 19.64
C ALA A 88 17.80 10.15 19.70
N GLY A 89 18.60 9.95 18.64
CA GLY A 89 19.49 8.80 18.51
C GLY A 89 18.73 7.47 18.37
N GLU A 90 17.49 7.51 17.88
CA GLU A 90 16.62 6.35 17.76
C GLU A 90 16.73 5.72 16.37
N MET A 91 16.99 4.42 16.32
CA MET A 91 17.02 3.66 15.07
C MET A 91 15.60 3.19 14.70
N LEU A 92 15.04 3.78 13.65
CA LEU A 92 13.69 3.46 13.17
C LEU A 92 13.66 2.08 12.49
N HIS A 93 12.94 1.14 13.09
CA HIS A 93 12.62 -0.15 12.45
C HIS A 93 11.31 -0.02 11.67
N ILE A 94 11.42 0.19 10.36
CA ILE A 94 10.27 0.38 9.46
C ILE A 94 9.83 -0.96 8.89
N ASN A 95 8.88 -1.60 9.56
CA ASN A 95 8.25 -2.85 9.13
C ASN A 95 6.79 -2.55 8.77
N VAL A 96 6.46 -2.40 7.49
CA VAL A 96 5.10 -2.00 7.05
C VAL A 96 4.45 -3.08 6.18
N LEU A 97 3.22 -3.46 6.51
CA LEU A 97 2.30 -4.20 5.66
C LEU A 97 1.40 -3.19 4.93
N GLY A 98 1.81 -2.82 3.72
CA GLY A 98 1.20 -1.76 2.92
C GLY A 98 2.28 -0.98 2.17
N LEU A 99 2.25 0.35 2.26
CA LEU A 99 3.24 1.22 1.60
C LEU A 99 4.00 2.04 2.65
N ALA A 100 5.32 1.96 2.64
CA ALA A 100 6.18 2.92 3.31
C ALA A 100 6.78 3.87 2.25
N SER A 101 6.59 5.17 2.42
CA SER A 101 7.18 6.20 1.55
C SER A 101 8.02 7.18 2.36
N ILE A 102 9.10 7.67 1.77
CA ILE A 102 9.91 8.75 2.34
C ILE A 102 9.63 10.01 1.52
N ALA A 103 9.44 11.14 2.19
CA ALA A 103 9.17 12.41 1.53
C ALA A 103 10.33 12.82 0.62
N GLN A 104 10.01 13.45 -0.52
CA GLN A 104 10.99 13.76 -1.57
C GLN A 104 12.08 14.75 -1.14
N ASP A 105 11.81 15.56 -0.12
CA ASP A 105 12.74 16.52 0.44
C ASP A 105 13.70 15.91 1.46
N VAL A 106 13.61 14.60 1.75
CA VAL A 106 14.56 13.87 2.60
C VAL A 106 15.82 13.54 1.82
N THR A 107 16.98 13.88 2.39
CA THR A 107 18.27 13.54 1.75
C THR A 107 18.64 12.08 2.00
N PRO A 108 19.41 11.42 1.11
CA PRO A 108 19.85 10.04 1.31
C PRO A 108 20.62 9.83 2.61
N GLU A 109 21.34 10.85 3.09
CA GLU A 109 22.07 10.80 4.35
C GLU A 109 21.10 10.75 5.54
N LEU A 110 20.06 11.58 5.51
CA LEU A 110 19.02 11.59 6.55
C LEU A 110 18.17 10.31 6.53
N ALA A 111 17.92 9.73 5.36
CA ALA A 111 17.20 8.47 5.23
C ALA A 111 18.00 7.23 5.71
N ARG A 112 19.33 7.34 5.79
CA ARG A 112 20.23 6.26 6.23
C ARG A 112 20.65 6.36 7.70
N ALA A 113 20.52 7.55 8.29
CA ALA A 113 20.91 7.83 9.66
C ALA A 113 20.00 7.14 10.68
#